data_AF-A0A957D992-F1
#
_entry.id   AF-A0A957D992-F1
#
_cell.length_a   1.000
_cell.length_b   1.000
_cell.length_c   1.000
_cell.angle_alpha   90.00
_cell.angle_beta   90.00
_cell.angle_gamma   90.00
#
_symmetry.space_group_name_H-M   'P 1'
#
loop_
_entity.id
_entity.type
_entity.pdbx_description
1 polymer ?
#
loop_
_entity_poly.entity_id
_entity_poly.type
_entity_poly.pdbx_seq_one_letter_code
_entity_poly.pdbx_strand_id
1 'polypeptide(L)'
;MTQNKRILLALLILLLIVTAVLLIENGRRQAQAEQAQSLMPPGMPTAAPGSIPIYYNDDLTASFQPTDLEQLTRANFTDTEEGKTQEGWMLRDVLRLYLPAAELTPETIVTVISNHRGKSVQLTWAEVDAPVNMVMFDLSGRGTLKLVSLLPRLDTREEWVQDVDRIEVISNQ
;
A
#
# COMPACT_ATOMS: atom_id res chain seq x y z
N MET A 1 -3.01 -6.74 -51.97
CA MET A 1 -3.35 -6.10 -50.67
C MET A 1 -2.25 -5.10 -50.34
N THR A 2 -2.57 -3.82 -50.19
CA THR A 2 -1.55 -2.75 -49.99
C THR A 2 -1.01 -2.77 -48.56
N GLN A 3 0.25 -2.38 -48.38
CA GLN A 3 0.96 -2.41 -47.10
C GLN A 3 0.19 -1.68 -45.97
N ASN A 4 -0.45 -0.56 -46.29
CA ASN A 4 -1.28 0.19 -45.35
C ASN A 4 -2.48 -0.63 -44.83
N LYS A 5 -3.13 -1.42 -45.69
CA LYS A 5 -4.24 -2.31 -45.28
C LYS A 5 -3.75 -3.47 -44.40
N ARG A 6 -2.51 -3.94 -44.60
CA ARG A 6 -1.90 -4.99 -43.76
C ARG A 6 -1.51 -4.48 -42.38
N ILE A 7 -0.94 -3.27 -42.30
CA ILE A 7 -0.58 -2.63 -41.02
C ILE A 7 -1.84 -2.33 -40.20
N LEU A 8 -2.89 -1.79 -40.83
CA LEU A 8 -4.13 -1.46 -40.15
C LEU A 8 -4.84 -2.71 -39.59
N LEU A 9 -4.80 -3.81 -40.35
CA LEU A 9 -5.31 -5.10 -39.90
C LEU A 9 -4.49 -5.67 -38.74
N ALA A 10 -3.16 -5.57 -38.79
CA ALA A 10 -2.29 -6.01 -37.69
C ALA A 10 -2.52 -5.22 -36.40
N LEU A 11 -2.71 -3.90 -36.49
CA LEU A 11 -3.03 -3.05 -35.33
C LEU A 11 -4.40 -3.39 -34.73
N LEU A 12 -5.41 -3.67 -35.56
CA LEU A 12 -6.73 -4.09 -35.10
C LEU A 12 -6.66 -5.43 -34.35
N ILE A 13 -5.92 -6.39 -34.89
CA ILE A 13 -5.71 -7.69 -34.25
C ILE A 13 -4.96 -7.53 -32.92
N LEU A 14 -3.92 -6.70 -32.89
CA LEU A 14 -3.17 -6.43 -31.66
C LEU A 14 -4.06 -5.81 -30.58
N LEU A 15 -4.88 -4.82 -30.94
CA LEU A 15 -5.82 -4.18 -30.02
C LEU A 15 -6.82 -5.18 -29.45
N LEU A 16 -7.36 -6.08 -30.30
CA LEU A 16 -8.26 -7.15 -29.88
C LEU A 16 -7.60 -8.11 -28.89
N ILE A 17 -6.35 -8.50 -29.15
CA ILE A 17 -5.60 -9.39 -28.25
C ILE A 17 -5.37 -8.71 -26.90
N VAL A 18 -4.90 -7.46 -26.89
CA VAL A 18 -4.68 -6.71 -25.64
C VAL A 18 -5.98 -6.60 -24.83
N THR A 19 -7.08 -6.24 -25.49
CA THR A 19 -8.39 -6.12 -24.84
C THR A 19 -8.86 -7.46 -24.27
N ALA A 20 -8.69 -8.56 -25.01
CA ALA A 20 -9.07 -9.89 -24.55
C ALA A 20 -8.24 -10.35 -23.35
N VAL A 21 -6.92 -10.11 -23.36
CA VAL A 21 -6.04 -10.44 -22.24
C VAL A 21 -6.44 -9.67 -20.98
N LEU A 22 -6.70 -8.36 -21.09
CA LEU A 22 -7.13 -7.53 -19.96
C LEU A 22 -8.46 -8.01 -19.36
N LEU A 23 -9.43 -8.38 -20.20
CA LEU A 23 -10.72 -8.91 -19.72
C LEU A 23 -10.55 -10.26 -18.99
N ILE A 24 -9.72 -11.16 -19.53
CA ILE A 24 -9.46 -12.47 -18.93
C ILE A 24 -8.73 -12.33 -17.59
N GLU A 25 -7.69 -11.48 -17.53
CA GLU A 25 -6.93 -11.26 -16.30
C GLU A 25 -7.77 -10.61 -15.20
N ASN A 26 -8.64 -9.67 -15.55
CA ASN A 26 -9.52 -9.03 -14.58
C ASN A 26 -10.54 -10.03 -14.01
N GLY A 27 -11.17 -10.83 -14.89
CA GLY A 27 -12.12 -11.86 -14.46
C GLY A 27 -11.48 -12.95 -13.58
N ARG A 28 -10.25 -13.37 -13.90
CA ARG A 28 -9.50 -14.34 -13.08
C ARG A 28 -9.15 -13.78 -11.69
N ARG A 29 -8.71 -12.53 -11.61
CA ARG A 29 -8.42 -11.86 -10.33
C ARG A 29 -9.65 -11.76 -9.45
N GLN A 30 -10.79 -11.40 -10.03
CA GLN A 30 -12.05 -11.29 -9.29
C GLN A 30 -12.53 -12.66 -8.77
N ALA A 31 -12.49 -13.70 -9.60
CA ALA A 31 -12.89 -15.05 -9.20
C ALA A 31 -12.01 -15.63 -8.07
N GLN A 32 -10.70 -15.34 -8.09
CA GLN A 32 -9.79 -15.73 -7.02
C GLN A 32 -10.08 -14.98 -5.71
N ALA A 33 -10.42 -13.69 -5.78
CA ALA A 33 -10.81 -12.90 -4.62
C ALA A 33 -12.13 -13.40 -4.00
N GLU A 34 -13.12 -13.70 -4.84
CA GLU A 34 -14.43 -14.25 -4.41
C GLU A 34 -14.28 -15.64 -3.75
N GLN A 35 -13.44 -16.52 -4.32
CA GLN A 35 -13.14 -17.82 -3.72
C GLN A 35 -12.42 -17.66 -2.37
N ALA A 36 -11.44 -16.77 -2.27
CA ALA A 36 -10.74 -16.51 -1.02
C ALA A 36 -11.68 -15.97 0.08
N GLN A 37 -12.64 -15.10 -0.29
CA GLN A 37 -13.67 -14.61 0.62
C GLN A 37 -14.64 -15.71 1.07
N SER A 38 -15.03 -16.62 0.19
CA SER A 38 -16.00 -17.69 0.50
C SER A 38 -15.49 -18.72 1.52
N LEU A 39 -14.18 -18.78 1.74
CA LEU A 39 -13.53 -19.68 2.68
C LEU A 39 -13.30 -19.05 4.06
N MET A 40 -13.59 -17.75 4.23
CA MET A 40 -13.39 -17.05 5.49
C MET A 40 -14.67 -17.06 6.36
N PRO A 41 -14.54 -17.18 7.69
CA PRO A 41 -15.67 -17.03 8.61
C PRO A 41 -16.39 -15.68 8.41
N PRO A 42 -17.73 -15.65 8.49
CA PRO A 42 -18.49 -14.40 8.35
C PRO A 42 -18.09 -13.39 9.43
N GLY A 43 -17.77 -12.17 9.01
CA GLY A 43 -17.36 -11.07 9.90
C GLY A 43 -15.85 -10.86 10.02
N MET A 44 -15.01 -11.70 9.40
CA MET A 44 -13.58 -11.39 9.26
C MET A 44 -13.36 -10.26 8.25
N PRO A 45 -12.52 -9.24 8.58
CA PRO A 45 -12.03 -8.30 7.59
C PRO A 45 -11.32 -9.07 6.49
N THR A 46 -11.79 -8.97 5.25
CA THR A 46 -11.12 -9.57 4.10
C THR A 46 -10.27 -8.49 3.44
N ALA A 47 -8.97 -8.77 3.27
CA ALA A 47 -8.09 -7.88 2.51
C ALA A 47 -8.45 -8.01 1.02
N ALA A 48 -9.17 -7.04 0.48
CA ALA A 48 -9.42 -6.99 -0.97
C ALA A 48 -8.09 -6.86 -1.74
N PRO A 49 -8.00 -7.32 -3.00
CA PRO A 49 -6.77 -7.20 -3.78
C PRO A 49 -6.24 -5.75 -3.83
N GLY A 50 -4.97 -5.56 -3.47
CA GLY A 50 -4.34 -4.23 -3.41
C GLY A 50 -4.50 -3.49 -2.08
N SER A 51 -5.17 -4.10 -1.11
CA SER A 51 -5.27 -3.58 0.25
C SER A 51 -4.11 -4.03 1.14
N ILE A 52 -3.85 -3.25 2.19
CA ILE A 52 -2.82 -3.56 3.18
C ILE A 52 -3.52 -3.97 4.49
N PRO A 53 -3.49 -5.24 4.89
CA PRO A 53 -4.05 -5.68 6.17
C PRO A 53 -3.35 -5.01 7.35
N ILE A 54 -4.15 -4.62 8.34
CA ILE A 54 -3.72 -4.01 9.60
C ILE A 54 -4.07 -4.97 10.73
N TYR A 55 -3.03 -5.47 11.38
CA TYR A 55 -3.13 -6.32 12.56
C TYR A 55 -2.97 -5.45 13.80
N TYR A 56 -3.85 -5.62 14.79
CA TYR A 56 -3.75 -4.99 16.10
C TYR A 56 -3.64 -6.09 17.15
N ASN A 57 -2.54 -6.14 17.90
CA ASN A 57 -2.23 -7.20 18.86
C ASN A 57 -2.44 -8.61 18.24
N ASP A 58 -1.84 -8.84 17.08
CA ASP A 58 -1.93 -10.06 16.25
C ASP A 58 -3.31 -10.37 15.63
N ASP A 59 -4.36 -9.64 15.98
CA ASP A 59 -5.70 -9.81 15.40
C ASP A 59 -5.88 -8.92 14.16
N LEU A 60 -6.31 -9.52 13.04
CA LEU A 60 -6.66 -8.77 11.84
C LEU A 60 -7.88 -7.88 12.15
N THR A 61 -7.63 -6.58 12.27
CA THR A 61 -8.63 -5.60 12.70
C THR A 61 -9.20 -4.82 11.54
N ALA A 62 -8.36 -4.51 10.55
CA ALA A 62 -8.75 -3.73 9.40
C ALA A 62 -7.92 -4.05 8.16
N SER A 63 -8.28 -3.43 7.04
CA SER A 63 -7.53 -3.54 5.80
C SER A 63 -7.61 -2.22 5.05
N PHE A 64 -6.46 -1.54 4.91
CA PHE A 64 -6.35 -0.25 4.25
C PHE A 64 -6.54 -0.40 2.74
N GLN A 65 -7.59 0.22 2.20
CA GLN A 65 -7.97 0.13 0.81
C GLN A 65 -7.44 1.32 0.00
N PRO A 66 -7.20 1.16 -1.31
CA PRO A 66 -6.88 2.28 -2.19
C PRO A 66 -7.93 3.41 -2.16
N THR A 67 -9.21 3.10 -1.97
CA THR A 67 -10.29 4.10 -1.86
C THR A 67 -10.19 4.95 -0.61
N ASP A 68 -9.56 4.45 0.46
CA ASP A 68 -9.36 5.20 1.70
C ASP A 68 -8.35 6.35 1.53
N LEU A 69 -7.60 6.37 0.41
CA LEU A 69 -6.73 7.48 0.06
C LEU A 69 -7.51 8.76 -0.30
N GLU A 70 -8.77 8.64 -0.73
CA GLU A 70 -9.61 9.78 -1.17
C GLU A 70 -9.98 10.72 -0.02
N GLN A 71 -10.00 10.20 1.21
CA GLN A 71 -10.30 10.95 2.43
C GLN A 71 -9.06 11.47 3.15
N LEU A 72 -7.86 11.11 2.70
CA LEU A 72 -6.60 11.48 3.34
C LEU A 72 -5.96 12.68 2.64
N THR A 73 -5.38 13.58 3.44
CA THR A 73 -4.63 14.73 2.91
C THR A 73 -3.24 14.30 2.49
N ARG A 74 -2.78 14.80 1.34
CA ARG A 74 -1.42 14.54 0.88
C ARG A 74 -0.40 15.41 1.62
N ALA A 75 0.75 14.82 1.91
CA ALA A 75 1.95 15.46 2.42
C ALA A 75 3.09 15.25 1.42
N ASN A 76 4.12 16.09 1.49
CA ASN A 76 5.32 15.92 0.67
C ASN A 76 6.56 16.44 1.39
N PHE A 77 7.71 15.85 1.06
CA PHE A 77 9.03 16.38 1.42
C PHE A 77 10.01 16.08 0.29
N THR A 78 11.12 16.83 0.26
CA THR A 78 12.23 16.55 -0.65
C THR A 78 13.25 15.67 0.05
N ASP A 79 13.54 14.48 -0.49
CA ASP A 79 14.59 13.62 0.06
C ASP A 79 15.96 14.28 -0.12
N THR A 80 16.83 14.07 0.87
CA THR A 80 18.15 14.72 0.93
C THR A 80 19.20 14.05 0.06
N GLU A 81 18.97 12.81 -0.37
CA GLU A 81 19.94 11.99 -1.10
C GLU A 81 19.87 12.21 -2.62
N GLU A 82 18.70 12.00 -3.22
CA GLU A 82 18.46 12.13 -4.65
C GLU A 82 17.82 13.49 -5.01
N GLY A 83 17.39 14.27 -4.01
CA GLY A 83 16.73 15.57 -4.22
C GLY A 83 15.33 15.42 -4.83
N LYS A 84 14.72 14.23 -4.77
CA LYS A 84 13.39 14.00 -5.35
C LYS A 84 12.32 14.37 -4.33
N THR A 85 11.20 14.84 -4.85
CA THR A 85 10.02 15.06 -4.00
C THR A 85 9.32 13.73 -3.80
N GLN A 86 9.19 13.32 -2.55
CA GLN A 86 8.29 12.26 -2.13
C GLN A 86 6.94 12.90 -1.84
N GLU A 87 5.85 12.32 -2.34
CA GLU A 87 4.49 12.83 -2.17
C GLU A 87 3.55 11.68 -1.80
N GLY A 88 2.79 11.83 -0.73
CA GLY A 88 2.10 10.69 -0.15
C GLY A 88 1.10 11.04 0.94
N TRP A 89 0.75 10.05 1.75
CA TRP A 89 -0.19 10.18 2.86
C TRP A 89 0.46 9.75 4.16
N MET A 90 0.25 10.52 5.22
CA MET A 90 0.88 10.27 6.52
C MET A 90 0.37 8.97 7.14
N LEU A 91 1.27 8.10 7.60
CA LEU A 91 0.91 6.82 8.22
C LEU A 91 0.04 7.02 9.48
N ARG A 92 0.27 8.10 10.23
CA ARG A 92 -0.58 8.48 11.37
C ARG A 92 -2.04 8.68 11.00
N ASP A 93 -2.30 9.29 9.85
CA ASP A 93 -3.65 9.61 9.43
C ASP A 93 -4.32 8.34 8.88
N VAL A 94 -3.57 7.46 8.21
CA VAL A 94 -4.01 6.11 7.81
C VAL A 94 -4.42 5.29 9.03
N LEU A 95 -3.57 5.18 10.07
CA LEU A 95 -3.86 4.36 11.24
C LEU A 95 -5.04 4.88 12.05
N ARG A 96 -5.23 6.20 12.12
CA ARG A 96 -6.39 6.84 12.77
C ARG A 96 -7.72 6.57 12.07
N LEU A 97 -7.73 6.07 10.84
CA LEU A 97 -8.98 5.62 10.19
C LEU A 97 -9.52 4.33 10.82
N TYR A 98 -8.65 3.51 11.41
CA TYR A 98 -9.00 2.16 11.84
C TYR A 98 -8.84 1.93 13.34
N LEU A 99 -7.91 2.64 13.99
CA LEU A 99 -7.59 2.44 15.39
C LEU A 99 -8.02 3.66 16.21
N PRO A 100 -8.73 3.48 17.33
CA PRO A 100 -9.11 4.58 18.20
C PRO A 100 -7.87 5.18 18.87
N ALA A 101 -7.88 6.50 19.05
CA ALA A 101 -6.73 7.23 19.61
C ALA A 101 -6.28 6.75 21.00
N ALA A 102 -7.19 6.16 21.78
CA ALA A 102 -6.89 5.60 23.10
C ALA A 102 -5.95 4.38 23.06
N GLU A 103 -5.88 3.66 21.93
CA GLU A 103 -5.02 2.47 21.74
C GLU A 103 -3.64 2.83 21.13
N LEU A 104 -3.46 4.10 20.76
CA LEU A 104 -2.25 4.61 20.12
C LEU A 104 -1.45 5.44 21.14
N THR A 105 -0.90 4.76 22.14
CA THR A 105 0.02 5.34 23.12
C THR A 105 1.38 5.64 22.47
N PRO A 106 2.17 6.60 22.96
CA PRO A 106 3.50 6.90 22.41
C PRO A 106 4.42 5.68 22.25
N GLU A 107 4.28 4.69 23.13
CA GLU A 107 5.05 3.44 23.19
C GLU A 107 4.47 2.31 22.33
N THR A 108 3.26 2.49 21.77
CA THR A 108 2.66 1.55 20.81
C THR A 108 3.62 1.34 19.64
N ILE A 109 3.86 0.09 19.29
CA ILE A 109 4.79 -0.29 18.23
C ILE A 109 4.04 -0.48 16.92
N VAL A 110 4.51 0.17 15.86
CA VAL A 110 4.01 0.03 14.50
C VAL A 110 5.10 -0.62 13.65
N THR A 111 4.85 -1.82 13.15
CA THR A 111 5.72 -2.52 12.22
C THR A 111 5.11 -2.47 10.82
N VAL A 112 5.85 -1.96 9.85
CA VAL A 112 5.45 -1.93 8.43
C VAL A 112 6.30 -2.91 7.66
N ILE A 113 5.66 -3.78 6.87
CA ILE A 113 6.27 -4.98 6.30
C ILE A 113 6.00 -5.06 4.79
N SER A 114 7.03 -5.50 4.07
CA SER A 114 6.94 -6.06 2.72
C SER A 114 7.49 -7.48 2.74
N ASN A 115 6.59 -8.47 2.76
CA ASN A 115 6.96 -9.88 2.80
C ASN A 115 7.69 -10.28 1.50
N HIS A 116 7.21 -9.80 0.36
CA HIS A 116 7.83 -10.10 -0.94
C HIS A 116 9.27 -9.60 -1.07
N ARG A 117 9.63 -8.52 -0.37
CA ARG A 117 11.00 -7.97 -0.35
C ARG A 117 11.82 -8.44 0.83
N GLY A 118 11.23 -9.16 1.79
CA GLY A 118 11.87 -9.52 3.06
C GLY A 118 12.32 -8.29 3.86
N LYS A 119 11.54 -7.21 3.81
CA LYS A 119 11.91 -5.93 4.41
C LYS A 119 10.83 -5.43 5.37
N SER A 120 11.26 -4.89 6.50
CA SER A 120 10.37 -4.32 7.50
C SER A 120 11.06 -3.21 8.26
N VAL A 121 10.26 -2.36 8.88
CA VAL A 121 10.73 -1.34 9.83
C VAL A 121 9.79 -1.29 11.01
N GLN A 122 10.36 -1.13 12.20
CA GLN A 122 9.61 -0.93 13.43
C GLN A 122 9.73 0.53 13.86
N LEU A 123 8.60 1.15 14.18
CA LEU A 123 8.49 2.53 14.63
C LEU A 123 7.65 2.57 15.90
N THR A 124 7.95 3.51 16.80
CA THR A 124 7.03 3.87 17.88
C THR A 124 5.92 4.75 17.33
N TRP A 125 4.75 4.73 17.94
CA TRP A 125 3.68 5.63 17.58
C TRP A 125 4.08 7.09 17.79
N ALA A 126 4.90 7.40 18.79
CA ALA A 126 5.49 8.74 18.96
C ALA A 126 6.23 9.21 17.70
N GLU A 127 6.99 8.32 17.05
CA GLU A 127 7.68 8.63 15.80
C GLU A 127 6.73 8.76 14.61
N VAL A 128 5.70 7.91 14.54
CA VAL A 128 4.68 7.93 13.47
C VAL A 128 3.79 9.18 13.56
N ASP A 129 3.41 9.59 14.77
CA ASP A 129 2.49 10.71 14.99
C ASP A 129 3.14 12.08 14.84
N ALA A 130 4.45 12.17 15.06
CA ALA A 130 5.22 13.39 14.91
C ALA A 130 5.27 13.85 13.44
N PRO A 131 4.60 14.96 13.06
CA PRO A 131 4.54 15.39 11.66
C PRO A 131 5.90 15.68 11.05
N VAL A 132 6.85 16.14 11.86
CA VAL A 132 8.23 16.44 11.44
C VAL A 132 8.97 15.23 10.89
N ASN A 133 8.61 14.01 11.30
CA ASN A 133 9.26 12.80 10.81
C ASN A 133 8.77 12.40 9.41
N MET A 134 7.66 12.96 8.94
CA MET A 134 7.10 12.69 7.60
C MET A 134 6.99 11.20 7.28
N VAL A 135 6.61 10.38 8.27
CA VAL A 135 6.38 8.94 8.07
C VAL A 135 5.14 8.77 7.20
N MET A 136 5.34 8.50 5.91
CA MET A 136 4.27 8.55 4.92
C MET A 136 4.38 7.44 3.88
N PHE A 137 3.23 7.07 3.32
CA PHE A 137 3.16 6.24 2.13
C PHE A 137 3.18 7.10 0.88
N ASP A 138 4.17 6.90 0.03
CA ASP A 138 4.22 7.46 -1.34
C ASP A 138 3.95 6.33 -2.35
N LEU A 139 3.40 6.69 -3.51
CA LEU A 139 3.13 5.77 -4.60
C LEU A 139 4.42 5.45 -5.37
N SER A 140 4.76 4.18 -5.43
CA SER A 140 5.84 3.70 -6.29
C SER A 140 5.46 3.82 -7.77
N GLY A 141 6.45 3.88 -8.66
CA GLY A 141 6.22 3.91 -10.11
C GLY A 141 5.50 2.68 -10.67
N ARG A 142 5.33 1.61 -9.87
CA ARG A 142 4.56 0.40 -10.24
C ARG A 142 3.14 0.38 -9.66
N GLY A 143 2.72 1.45 -8.99
CA GLY A 143 1.37 1.57 -8.41
C GLY A 143 1.21 0.92 -7.03
N THR A 144 2.30 0.58 -6.36
CA THR A 144 2.30 0.04 -4.98
C THR A 144 2.72 1.10 -3.98
N LEU A 145 2.38 0.95 -2.71
CA LEU A 145 2.83 1.89 -1.68
C LEU A 145 4.25 1.57 -1.21
N LYS A 146 5.04 2.61 -0.98
CA LYS A 146 6.34 2.57 -0.30
C LYS A 146 6.29 3.45 0.93
N LEU A 147 6.85 2.98 2.04
CA LEU A 147 7.02 3.78 3.25
C LEU A 147 8.32 4.56 3.19
N VAL A 148 8.23 5.87 3.35
CA VAL A 148 9.34 6.83 3.35
C VAL A 148 9.23 7.74 4.58
N SER A 149 10.34 8.33 5.00
CA SER A 149 10.38 9.24 6.16
C SER A 149 11.64 10.10 6.14
N LEU A 150 11.69 11.12 7.00
CA LEU A 150 12.91 11.86 7.35
C LEU A 150 13.70 11.20 8.50
N LEU A 151 13.24 10.06 9.03
CA LEU A 151 13.95 9.31 10.06
C LEU A 151 15.21 8.63 9.47
N PRO A 152 16.35 8.59 10.19
CA PRO A 152 17.62 8.01 9.70
C PRO A 152 17.61 6.52 9.33
N ARG A 153 16.49 5.83 9.47
CA ARG A 153 16.31 4.40 9.11
C ARG A 153 15.35 4.22 7.93
N LEU A 154 14.96 5.32 7.31
CA LEU A 154 13.99 5.45 6.23
C LEU A 154 14.26 6.71 5.36
N ASP A 155 15.40 7.39 5.55
CA ASP A 155 15.73 8.65 4.87
C ASP A 155 16.42 8.43 3.51
N THR A 156 16.91 7.21 3.27
CA THR A 156 17.53 6.77 2.01
C THR A 156 16.68 5.75 1.26
N ARG A 157 16.84 5.69 -0.05
CA ARG A 157 16.07 4.80 -0.93
C ARG A 157 16.24 3.32 -0.56
N GLU A 158 17.46 2.95 -0.18
CA GLU A 158 17.87 1.60 0.22
C GLU A 158 17.20 1.18 1.52
N GLU A 159 16.70 2.11 2.33
CA GLU A 159 16.06 1.89 3.62
C GLU A 159 14.53 1.91 3.56
N TRP A 160 13.93 2.53 2.54
CA TRP A 160 12.48 2.53 2.33
C TRP A 160 11.86 1.13 2.26
N VAL A 161 10.72 0.94 2.92
CA VAL A 161 9.93 -0.29 2.78
C VAL A 161 9.05 -0.16 1.54
N GLN A 162 9.51 -0.69 0.40
CA GLN A 162 8.76 -0.68 -0.85
C GLN A 162 7.78 -1.86 -0.92
N ASP A 163 6.73 -1.75 -1.73
CA ASP A 163 5.73 -2.81 -1.93
C ASP A 163 5.17 -3.30 -0.58
N VAL A 164 4.71 -2.35 0.25
CA VAL A 164 4.14 -2.63 1.57
C VAL A 164 2.91 -3.49 1.43
N ASP A 165 2.88 -4.61 2.17
CA ASP A 165 1.81 -5.61 2.11
C ASP A 165 1.25 -5.98 3.49
N ARG A 166 1.78 -5.44 4.58
CA ARG A 166 1.26 -5.65 5.93
C ARG A 166 1.66 -4.55 6.90
N ILE A 167 0.75 -4.21 7.81
CA ILE A 167 1.01 -3.35 8.97
C ILE A 167 0.62 -4.12 10.23
N GLU A 168 1.47 -4.09 11.24
CA GLU A 168 1.22 -4.66 12.56
C GLU A 168 1.33 -3.53 13.60
N VAL A 169 0.38 -3.49 14.52
CA VAL A 169 0.33 -2.52 15.62
C VAL A 169 0.21 -3.29 16.93
N ILE A 170 1.18 -3.12 17.82
CA ILE A 170 1.25 -3.79 19.12
C ILE A 170 1.19 -2.72 20.19
N SER A 171 0.14 -2.74 21.00
CA SER A 171 0.03 -1.85 22.16
C SER A 171 0.70 -2.49 23.35
N ASN A 172 1.62 -1.77 23.99
CA ASN A 172 2.15 -2.13 25.29
C ASN A 172 1.20 -1.55 26.35
N GLN A 173 0.14 -2.30 26.71
CA GLN A 173 -0.69 -1.96 27.88
C GLN A 173 0.03 -2.30 29.19
#